data_AF-A0A4J2GEE4-F1
#
_entry.id   AF-A0A4J2GEE4-F1
#
_cell.length_a   1.000
_cell.length_b   1.000
_cell.length_c   1.000
_cell.angle_alpha   90.00
_cell.angle_beta   90.00
_cell.angle_gamma   90.00
#
_symmetry.space_group_name_H-M   'P 1'
#
loop_
_entity.id
_entity.type
_entity.pdbx_description
1 polymer ?
#
loop_
_entity_poly.entity_id
_entity_poly.type
_entity_poly.pdbx_seq_one_letter_code
_entity_poly.pdbx_strand_id
1 'polypeptide(L)'
;MIRYLDQYEDVILREIKAQFPDVAVDKLMEEYIKAGLILRENKRYYLNFSMLESLDSLELDQEIFVREASPVYQALLEQSFETELRNQINAAILVEKTDFARIKMTLSNYFYKVKQ
;
A
#
# COMPACT_ATOMS: atom_id res chain seq x y z
N MET A 1 -16.60 1.83 -2.15
CA MET A 1 -16.77 0.93 -1.00
C MET A 1 -15.61 1.01 -0.01
N ILE A 2 -14.36 0.73 -0.39
CA ILE A 2 -13.21 0.85 0.55
C ILE A 2 -13.11 2.28 1.11
N ARG A 3 -13.16 3.30 0.24
CA ARG A 3 -13.22 4.73 0.67
C ARG A 3 -14.40 5.05 1.59
N TYR A 4 -15.49 4.27 1.54
CA TYR A 4 -16.66 4.48 2.40
C TYR A 4 -16.42 3.88 3.80
N LEU A 5 -15.87 2.65 3.87
CA LEU A 5 -15.44 2.03 5.13
C LEU A 5 -14.26 2.75 5.81
N ASP A 6 -13.51 3.52 5.03
CA ASP A 6 -12.44 4.40 5.52
C ASP A 6 -12.98 5.67 6.21
N GLN A 7 -14.16 6.14 5.79
CA GLN A 7 -14.80 7.36 6.34
C GLN A 7 -15.76 7.06 7.48
N TYR A 8 -16.32 5.85 7.50
CA TYR A 8 -17.30 5.42 8.48
C TYR A 8 -16.80 4.17 9.17
N GLU A 9 -16.64 4.24 10.48
CA GLU A 9 -16.44 3.09 11.33
C GLU A 9 -17.79 2.43 11.65
N ASP A 10 -17.79 1.15 12.05
CA ASP A 10 -18.99 0.44 12.54
C ASP A 10 -20.11 0.18 11.50
N VAL A 11 -19.79 0.19 10.21
CA VAL A 11 -20.81 0.12 9.15
C VAL A 11 -21.50 -1.24 9.11
N ILE A 12 -22.83 -1.23 8.99
CA ILE A 12 -23.64 -2.44 8.86
C ILE A 12 -23.91 -2.74 7.37
N LEU A 13 -23.98 -4.02 7.01
CA LEU A 13 -24.27 -4.48 5.64
C LEU A 13 -25.52 -3.82 5.02
N ARG A 14 -26.53 -3.48 5.82
CA ARG A 14 -27.74 -2.78 5.35
C ARG A 14 -27.44 -1.36 4.86
N GLU A 15 -26.55 -0.63 5.54
CA GLU A 15 -26.15 0.73 5.16
C GLU A 15 -25.34 0.71 3.87
N ILE A 16 -24.44 -0.27 3.74
CA ILE A 16 -23.63 -0.45 2.53
C ILE A 16 -24.52 -0.79 1.34
N LYS A 17 -25.51 -1.67 1.53
CA LYS A 17 -26.52 -1.98 0.49
C LYS A 17 -27.36 -0.77 0.11
N ALA A 18 -27.67 0.12 1.07
CA ALA A 18 -28.41 1.34 0.78
C ALA A 18 -27.57 2.36 -0.01
N GLN A 19 -26.26 2.44 0.25
CA GLN A 19 -25.34 3.33 -0.46
C GLN A 19 -24.92 2.79 -1.83
N PHE A 20 -24.87 1.47 -1.99
CA PHE A 20 -24.48 0.78 -3.22
C PHE A 20 -25.56 -0.23 -3.65
N PRO A 21 -26.75 0.24 -4.10
CA PRO A 21 -27.86 -0.65 -4.44
C PRO A 21 -27.60 -1.51 -5.68
N ASP A 22 -26.80 -1.01 -6.64
CA ASP A 22 -26.51 -1.70 -7.91
C ASP A 22 -25.34 -2.69 -7.82
N VAL A 23 -24.73 -2.83 -6.64
CA VAL A 23 -23.54 -3.65 -6.43
C VAL A 23 -23.91 -4.90 -5.64
N ALA A 24 -23.37 -6.05 -6.05
CA ALA A 24 -23.47 -7.30 -5.28
C ALA A 24 -22.58 -7.24 -4.01
N VAL A 25 -23.00 -6.41 -3.04
CA VAL A 25 -22.25 -6.12 -1.80
C VAL A 25 -21.89 -7.39 -1.04
N ASP A 26 -22.79 -8.39 -0.99
CA ASP A 26 -22.55 -9.65 -0.27
C ASP A 26 -21.32 -10.38 -0.83
N LYS A 27 -21.23 -10.51 -2.16
CA LYS A 27 -20.12 -11.19 -2.83
C LYS A 27 -18.81 -10.42 -2.66
N LEU A 28 -18.83 -9.11 -2.85
CA LEU A 28 -17.65 -8.26 -2.68
C LEU A 28 -17.13 -8.29 -1.24
N MET A 29 -18.02 -8.28 -0.25
CA MET A 29 -17.62 -8.39 1.15
C MET A 29 -16.89 -9.69 1.43
N GLU A 30 -17.40 -10.82 0.93
CA GLU A 30 -16.71 -12.09 1.08
C GLU A 30 -15.34 -12.09 0.40
N GLU A 31 -15.23 -11.51 -0.79
CA GLU A 31 -13.95 -11.38 -1.50
C GLU A 31 -12.95 -10.52 -0.72
N TYR A 32 -13.37 -9.38 -0.17
CA TYR A 32 -12.50 -8.51 0.62
C TYR A 32 -12.12 -9.09 1.97
N ILE A 33 -13.02 -9.84 2.63
CA ILE A 33 -12.72 -10.56 3.87
C ILE A 33 -11.71 -11.68 3.58
N LYS A 34 -11.90 -12.43 2.49
CA LYS A 34 -10.94 -13.48 2.08
C LYS A 34 -9.58 -12.91 1.72
N ALA A 35 -9.54 -11.73 1.11
CA ALA A 35 -8.29 -11.00 0.83
C ALA A 35 -7.65 -10.37 2.09
N GLY A 36 -8.32 -10.44 3.25
CA GLY A 36 -7.83 -9.85 4.49
C GLY A 36 -7.88 -8.33 4.51
N LEU A 37 -8.61 -7.69 3.59
CA LEU A 37 -8.73 -6.23 3.50
C LEU A 37 -9.80 -5.67 4.45
N ILE A 38 -10.83 -6.47 4.75
CA ILE A 38 -11.94 -6.12 5.63
C ILE A 38 -12.05 -7.15 6.75
N LEU A 39 -12.22 -6.66 7.98
CA LEU A 39 -12.64 -7.48 9.12
C LEU A 39 -14.12 -7.38 9.36
N ARG A 40 -14.72 -8.49 9.79
CA ARG A 40 -16.11 -8.56 10.23
C ARG A 40 -16.17 -8.97 11.69
N GLU A 41 -16.55 -8.03 12.55
CA GLU A 41 -16.77 -8.29 13.98
C GLU A 41 -18.18 -7.85 14.38
N ASN A 42 -18.92 -8.66 15.14
CA ASN A 42 -20.24 -8.30 15.67
C ASN A 42 -21.25 -7.76 14.62
N LYS A 43 -21.21 -8.29 13.38
CA LYS A 43 -22.00 -7.84 12.21
C LYS A 43 -21.65 -6.44 11.67
N ARG A 44 -20.53 -5.88 12.11
CA ARG A 44 -19.94 -4.62 11.65
C ARG A 44 -18.71 -4.91 10.81
N TYR A 45 -18.44 -4.04 9.85
CA TYR A 45 -17.35 -4.20 8.90
C TYR A 45 -16.34 -3.06 9.06
N TYR A 46 -15.06 -3.41 9.12
CA TYR A 46 -13.95 -2.50 9.34
C TYR A 46 -12.85 -2.76 8.31
N LEU A 47 -12.06 -1.74 7.98
CA LEU A 47 -10.83 -1.96 7.22
C LEU A 47 -9.78 -2.62 8.12
N ASN A 48 -9.08 -3.61 7.60
CA ASN A 48 -8.08 -4.39 8.33
C ASN A 48 -6.64 -3.88 8.14
N PHE A 49 -6.46 -2.75 7.47
CA PHE A 49 -5.14 -2.24 7.13
C PHE A 49 -4.96 -0.83 7.67
N SER A 50 -3.74 -0.56 8.14
CA SER A 50 -3.34 0.75 8.64
C SER A 50 -2.96 1.64 7.47
N MET A 51 -3.46 2.88 7.47
CA MET A 51 -3.03 3.89 6.52
C MET A 51 -1.63 4.38 6.88
N LEU A 52 -0.81 4.71 5.88
CA LEU A 52 0.45 5.40 6.13
C LEU A 52 0.19 6.84 6.56
N GLU A 53 0.58 7.16 7.80
CA GLU A 53 0.47 8.50 8.37
C GLU A 53 1.80 9.27 8.33
N SER A 54 2.93 8.57 8.37
CA SER A 54 4.29 9.16 8.31
C SER A 54 5.23 8.31 7.45
N LEU A 55 6.28 8.96 6.92
CA LEU A 55 7.37 8.34 6.16
C LEU A 55 8.58 7.98 7.03
N ASP A 56 8.61 8.37 8.30
CA ASP A 56 9.80 8.27 9.16
C ASP A 56 10.30 6.83 9.35
N SER A 57 9.39 5.85 9.32
CA SER A 57 9.71 4.43 9.48
C SER A 57 9.48 3.62 8.21
N LEU A 58 9.39 4.29 7.06
CA LEU A 58 9.11 3.62 5.79
C LEU A 58 10.38 2.97 5.25
N GLU A 59 10.28 1.68 4.93
CA GLU A 59 11.35 0.93 4.25
C GLU A 59 11.04 0.76 2.76
N LEU A 60 12.11 0.69 1.94
CA LEU A 60 11.96 0.34 0.53
C LEU A 60 11.44 -1.09 0.41
N ASP A 61 10.50 -1.34 -0.52
CA ASP A 61 9.78 -2.61 -0.72
C ASP A 61 8.75 -2.99 0.36
N GLN A 62 8.46 -2.10 1.32
CA GLN A 62 7.37 -2.31 2.26
C GLN A 62 5.99 -2.13 1.58
N GLU A 63 5.08 -3.09 1.80
CA GLU A 63 3.67 -2.94 1.39
C GLU A 63 2.96 -1.93 2.29
N ILE A 64 2.47 -0.84 1.69
CA ILE A 64 1.83 0.27 2.38
C ILE A 64 0.53 0.69 1.69
N PHE A 65 -0.39 1.24 2.47
CA PHE A 65 -1.60 1.86 1.96
C PHE A 65 -1.50 3.38 2.08
N VAL A 66 -1.60 4.11 0.96
CA VAL A 66 -1.60 5.58 0.94
C VAL A 66 -2.81 6.14 0.20
N ARG A 67 -3.35 7.25 0.71
CA ARG A 67 -4.50 7.96 0.15
C ARG A 67 -3.95 8.88 -0.93
N GLU A 68 -4.40 8.76 -2.17
CA GLU A 68 -3.90 9.60 -3.28
C GLU A 68 -4.02 11.11 -3.00
N ALA A 69 -5.06 11.52 -2.27
CA ALA A 69 -5.29 12.90 -1.88
C ALA A 69 -4.52 13.34 -0.62
N SER A 70 -3.77 12.45 0.03
CA SER A 70 -3.00 12.76 1.24
C SER A 70 -1.69 13.48 0.89
N PRO A 71 -1.25 14.47 1.69
CA PRO A 71 0.07 15.08 1.52
C PRO A 71 1.21 14.05 1.66
N VAL A 72 0.98 12.97 2.41
CA VAL A 72 1.93 11.86 2.58
C VAL A 72 2.24 11.18 1.25
N TYR A 73 1.27 11.11 0.32
CA TYR A 73 1.50 10.52 -1.00
C TYR A 73 2.49 11.35 -1.84
N GLN A 74 2.37 12.68 -1.80
CA GLN A 74 3.31 13.56 -2.50
C GLN A 74 4.71 13.44 -1.90
N ALA A 75 4.80 13.46 -0.57
CA ALA A 75 6.07 13.27 0.13
C ALA A 75 6.71 11.89 -0.18
N LEU A 76 5.90 10.84 -0.32
CA LEU A 76 6.38 9.50 -0.71
C LEU A 76 7.00 9.50 -2.11
N LEU A 77 6.40 10.22 -3.06
CA LEU A 77 6.92 10.32 -4.43
C LEU A 77 8.25 11.09 -4.49
N GLU A 78 8.44 12.06 -3.61
CA GLU A 78 9.68 12.83 -3.49
C GLU A 78 10.76 12.09 -2.66
N GLN A 79 10.36 11.13 -1.83
CA GLN A 79 11.26 10.36 -0.97
C GLN A 79 12.22 9.50 -1.81
N SER A 80 13.49 9.52 -1.41
CA SER A 80 14.53 8.65 -1.98
C SER A 80 15.11 7.74 -0.91
N PHE A 81 15.31 6.48 -1.26
CA PHE A 81 15.91 5.45 -0.42
C PHE A 81 17.34 5.21 -0.87
N GLU A 82 18.25 4.99 0.09
CA GLU A 82 19.61 4.57 -0.22
C GLU A 82 19.64 3.07 -0.42
N THR A 83 20.18 2.65 -1.56
CA THR A 83 20.32 1.24 -1.93
C THR A 83 21.80 0.91 -2.12
N GLU A 84 22.24 -0.18 -1.51
CA GLU A 84 23.60 -0.68 -1.64
C GLU A 84 23.65 -1.85 -2.61
N LEU A 85 24.43 -1.71 -3.69
CA LEU A 85 24.78 -2.81 -4.57
C LEU A 85 26.21 -3.25 -4.26
N ARG A 86 26.35 -4.47 -3.73
CA ARG A 86 27.65 -5.04 -3.36
C ARG A 86 28.14 -5.97 -4.46
N ASN A 87 29.39 -5.77 -4.88
CA ASN A 87 30.04 -6.71 -5.77
C ASN A 87 30.59 -7.89 -4.95
N GLN A 88 30.38 -9.12 -5.42
CA GLN A 88 30.83 -10.33 -4.72
C GLN A 88 32.32 -10.64 -4.98
N ILE A 89 32.89 -10.10 -6.06
CA ILE A 89 34.26 -10.39 -6.53
C ILE A 89 35.26 -9.39 -5.95
N ASN A 90 34.87 -8.12 -5.86
CA ASN A 90 35.65 -7.09 -5.20
C ASN A 90 34.82 -6.47 -4.08
N ALA A 91 35.42 -6.09 -2.96
CA ALA A 91 34.72 -5.51 -1.80
C ALA A 91 34.13 -4.10 -2.06
N ALA A 92 33.87 -3.76 -3.33
CA ALA A 92 33.28 -2.51 -3.74
C ALA A 92 31.77 -2.50 -3.42
N ILE A 93 31.34 -1.43 -2.76
CA ILE A 93 29.95 -1.14 -2.46
C ILE A 93 29.57 0.10 -3.27
N LEU A 94 28.57 -0.05 -4.13
CA LEU A 94 27.96 1.05 -4.86
C LEU A 94 26.72 1.51 -4.09
N VAL A 95 26.72 2.76 -3.62
CA VAL A 95 25.58 3.36 -2.93
C VAL A 95 24.84 4.26 -3.92
N GLU A 96 23.57 3.95 -4.19
CA GLU A 96 22.72 4.70 -5.11
C GLU A 96 21.43 5.14 -4.44
N LYS A 97 20.91 6.31 -4.84
CA LYS A 97 19.59 6.79 -4.40
C LYS A 97 18.51 6.38 -5.38
N THR A 98 17.51 5.69 -4.87
CA THR A 98 16.41 5.13 -5.63
C THR A 98 15.08 5.72 -5.15
N ASP A 99 14.22 6.08 -6.08
CA ASP A 99 12.84 6.49 -5.82
C ASP A 99 11.95 5.28 -5.52
N PHE A 100 10.85 5.49 -4.78
CA PHE A 100 9.90 4.41 -4.46
C PHE A 100 9.41 3.67 -5.72
N ALA A 101 9.18 4.40 -6.82
CA ALA A 101 8.70 3.83 -8.09
C ALA A 101 9.80 3.16 -8.94
N ARG A 102 11.07 3.24 -8.54
CA ARG A 102 12.23 2.68 -9.27
C ARG A 102 12.25 3.06 -10.76
N ILE A 103 11.89 4.31 -11.06
CA ILE A 103 11.84 4.82 -12.43
C ILE A 103 13.23 5.26 -12.89
N LYS A 104 14.08 5.70 -11.95
CA LYS A 104 15.44 6.17 -12.27
C LYS A 104 16.31 5.06 -12.87
N MET A 105 17.17 5.43 -13.81
CA MET A 105 18.08 4.52 -14.51
C MET A 105 19.36 4.27 -13.68
N THR A 106 19.20 3.60 -12.54
CA THR A 106 20.30 3.19 -11.65
C THR A 106 20.62 1.71 -11.82
N LEU A 107 21.85 1.28 -11.49
CA LEU A 107 22.23 -0.13 -11.59
C LEU A 107 21.41 -0.98 -10.61
N SER A 108 21.16 -0.46 -9.41
CA SER A 108 20.27 -1.06 -8.41
C SER A 108 18.87 -1.35 -8.98
N ASN A 109 18.27 -0.39 -9.69
CA ASN A 109 16.96 -0.57 -10.32
C ASN A 109 16.98 -1.57 -11.48
N TYR A 110 18.03 -1.55 -12.30
CA TYR A 110 18.19 -2.50 -13.39
C TYR A 110 18.25 -3.94 -12.85
N PHE A 111 19.12 -4.22 -11.89
CA PHE A 111 19.26 -5.57 -11.33
C PHE A 111 18.02 -6.04 -10.58
N TYR A 112 17.26 -5.13 -9.96
CA TYR A 112 15.97 -5.47 -9.38
C TYR A 112 14.97 -5.92 -10.45
N LYS A 113 14.83 -5.17 -11.55
CA LYS A 113 13.90 -5.51 -12.65
C LYS A 113 14.28 -6.80 -13.38
N VAL A 114 15.56 -7.16 -13.41
CA VAL A 114 16.05 -8.42 -14.01
C VAL A 114 15.81 -9.64 -13.11
N LYS A 115 15.62 -9.45 -11.80
CA LYS A 115 15.38 -10.54 -10.84
C LYS A 115 13.91 -10.97 -10.74
N GLN A 116 12.96 -10.15 -11.19
CA GLN A 116 11.54 -10.50 -11.34
C GLN A 116 11.30 -11.21 -12.68
#